data_AF-A0AA35RQI1-F1
#
_entry.id   AF-A0AA35RQI1-F1
#
_cell.length_a   1.000
_cell.length_b   1.000
_cell.length_c   1.000
_cell.angle_alpha   90.00
_cell.angle_beta   90.00
_cell.angle_gamma   90.00
#
_symmetry.space_group_name_H-M   'P 1'
#
loop_
_entity.id
_entity.type
_entity.pdbx_description
1 polymer ?
#
loop_
_entity_poly.entity_id
_entity_poly.type
_entity_poly.pdbx_seq_one_letter_code
_entity_poly.pdbx_strand_id
1 'polypeptide(L)'
;MASQGIKLLTNWTTAVMELYSWKLLHPTNEYDNKECPKNAEAYERATRYNYSSEEKYALVEVIGMIKGLSLLMHRMEHHLSAGIRHHIYYLVQRFVQVSIRDSIRKAVKGKKLQTKTILLAIRDVCIDWLDGKERNDDPALRGEKDPKSGFHLEVPRRCIGLSSTQVSFTVLPDLPFISLTLYNILLYTPVFICKSKALSHCACAKTSTQV
;
A
#
# COMPACT_ATOMS: atom_id res chain seq x y z
N MET A 1 11.54 0.63 4.55
CA MET A 1 11.45 -0.84 4.44
C MET A 1 10.03 -1.32 4.12
N ALA A 2 9.06 -1.28 5.04
CA ALA A 2 7.69 -1.79 4.77
C ALA A 2 7.04 -1.21 3.50
N SER A 3 7.02 0.11 3.34
CA SER A 3 6.44 0.77 2.16
C SER A 3 7.14 0.39 0.85
N GLN A 4 8.47 0.26 0.87
CA GLN A 4 9.24 -0.15 -0.32
C GLN A 4 8.96 -1.61 -0.69
N GLY A 5 8.88 -2.51 0.29
CA GLY A 5 8.55 -3.92 0.05
C GLY A 5 7.16 -4.09 -0.56
N ILE A 6 6.16 -3.37 -0.04
CA ILE A 6 4.81 -3.36 -0.61
C ILE A 6 4.83 -2.82 -2.05
N LYS A 7 5.50 -1.69 -2.31
CA LYS A 7 5.61 -1.13 -3.66
C LYS A 7 6.26 -2.10 -4.65
N LEU A 8 7.30 -2.80 -4.23
CA LEU A 8 7.98 -3.79 -5.08
C LEU A 8 7.06 -4.97 -5.44
N LEU A 9 6.33 -5.50 -4.45
CA LEU A 9 5.32 -6.53 -4.66
C LEU A 9 4.21 -6.06 -5.61
N THR A 10 3.71 -4.83 -5.42
CA THR A 10 2.72 -4.22 -6.31
C THR A 10 3.26 -4.14 -7.72
N ASN A 11 4.47 -3.61 -7.93
CA ASN A 11 5.04 -3.45 -9.26
C ASN A 11 5.18 -4.78 -10.00
N TRP A 12 5.72 -5.82 -9.35
CA TRP A 12 5.86 -7.13 -9.98
C TRP A 12 4.51 -7.79 -10.26
N THR A 13 3.57 -7.69 -9.33
CA THR A 13 2.22 -8.25 -9.50
C THR A 13 1.49 -7.54 -10.66
N THR A 14 1.58 -6.22 -10.71
CA THR A 14 1.01 -5.42 -11.80
C THR A 14 1.64 -5.80 -13.13
N ALA A 15 2.96 -5.95 -13.23
CA ALA A 15 3.61 -6.35 -14.47
C ALA A 15 3.13 -7.72 -14.99
N VAL A 16 2.97 -8.71 -14.09
CA VAL A 16 2.42 -10.02 -14.46
C VAL A 16 0.97 -9.91 -14.94
N MET A 17 0.16 -9.11 -14.25
CA MET A 17 -1.26 -8.92 -14.59
C MET A 17 -1.45 -8.13 -15.89
N GLU A 18 -0.63 -7.12 -16.13
CA GLU A 18 -0.63 -6.34 -17.38
C GLU A 18 -0.23 -7.21 -18.56
N LEU A 19 0.83 -8.00 -18.45
CA LEU A 19 1.23 -8.95 -19.49
C LEU A 19 0.13 -9.95 -19.78
N TYR A 20 -0.47 -10.55 -18.74
CA TYR A 20 -1.58 -11.48 -18.89
C TYR A 20 -2.78 -10.84 -19.60
N SER A 21 -3.17 -9.64 -19.17
CA SER A 21 -4.29 -8.89 -19.75
C SER A 21 -4.03 -8.54 -21.21
N TRP A 22 -2.81 -8.10 -21.53
CA TRP A 22 -2.41 -7.78 -22.90
C TRP A 22 -2.48 -9.03 -23.79
N LYS A 23 -1.95 -10.18 -23.34
CA LYS A 23 -1.99 -11.44 -24.10
C LYS A 23 -3.43 -11.96 -24.31
N LEU A 24 -4.33 -11.73 -23.35
CA LEU A 24 -5.74 -12.07 -23.52
C LEU A 24 -6.44 -11.25 -24.61
N LEU A 25 -6.09 -9.96 -24.72
CA LEU A 25 -6.66 -9.05 -25.73
C LEU A 25 -6.02 -9.20 -27.11
N HIS A 26 -4.84 -9.83 -27.19
CA HIS A 26 -4.08 -10.01 -28.43
C HIS A 26 -3.76 -11.50 -28.63
N PRO A 27 -4.78 -12.34 -28.95
CA PRO A 27 -4.56 -13.77 -29.18
C PRO A 27 -3.63 -14.00 -30.37
N THR A 28 -2.75 -15.00 -30.25
CA THR A 28 -1.86 -15.37 -31.36
C THR A 28 -2.64 -16.05 -32.48
N ASN A 29 -1.97 -16.24 -33.61
CA ASN A 29 -2.49 -16.94 -34.77
C ASN A 29 -1.40 -17.86 -35.35
N GLU A 30 -1.76 -18.59 -36.39
CA GLU A 30 -0.87 -19.53 -37.07
C GLU A 30 0.33 -18.90 -37.80
N TYR A 31 0.25 -17.61 -38.14
CA TYR A 31 1.32 -16.88 -38.81
C TYR A 31 2.37 -16.43 -37.79
N ASP A 32 1.92 -15.95 -36.64
CA ASP A 32 2.78 -15.47 -35.55
C ASP A 32 3.38 -16.63 -34.72
N ASN A 33 2.64 -17.73 -34.56
CA ASN A 33 3.11 -18.95 -33.92
C ASN A 33 2.76 -20.19 -34.75
N LYS A 34 3.79 -20.81 -35.34
CA LYS A 34 3.66 -22.03 -36.17
C LYS A 34 3.14 -23.25 -35.38
N GLU A 35 3.26 -23.26 -34.07
CA GLU A 35 2.73 -24.31 -33.20
C GLU A 35 1.22 -24.14 -32.92
N CYS A 36 0.63 -23.00 -33.31
CA CYS A 36 -0.78 -22.70 -33.12
C CYS A 36 -1.64 -23.28 -34.26
N PRO A 37 -2.56 -24.22 -33.98
CA PRO A 37 -3.47 -24.77 -34.98
C PRO A 37 -4.47 -23.72 -35.50
N LYS A 38 -4.88 -23.83 -36.79
CA LYS A 38 -5.94 -23.01 -37.41
C LYS A 38 -7.28 -23.08 -36.67
N ASN A 39 -7.61 -24.25 -36.15
CA ASN A 39 -8.86 -24.53 -35.47
C ASN A 39 -8.79 -24.33 -33.95
N ALA A 40 -7.69 -23.76 -33.43
CA ALA A 40 -7.55 -23.49 -32.00
C ALA A 40 -8.60 -22.47 -31.52
N GLU A 41 -9.20 -22.74 -30.37
CA GLU A 41 -10.17 -21.84 -29.76
C GLU A 41 -9.53 -20.48 -29.42
N ALA A 42 -10.32 -19.41 -29.41
CA ALA A 42 -9.87 -18.07 -29.01
C ALA A 42 -9.14 -18.07 -27.65
N TYR A 43 -9.64 -18.81 -26.66
CA TYR A 43 -8.98 -18.89 -25.34
C TYR A 43 -7.62 -19.60 -25.40
N GLU A 44 -7.52 -20.74 -26.12
CA GLU A 44 -6.24 -21.44 -26.28
C GLU A 44 -5.20 -20.58 -27.03
N ARG A 45 -5.64 -19.82 -28.05
CA ARG A 45 -4.80 -18.86 -28.77
C ARG A 45 -4.35 -17.69 -27.90
N ALA A 46 -5.17 -17.28 -26.94
CA ALA A 46 -4.84 -16.21 -26.01
C ALA A 46 -3.90 -16.66 -24.87
N THR A 47 -3.94 -17.95 -24.49
CA THR A 47 -3.19 -18.45 -23.33
C THR A 47 -2.16 -19.52 -23.65
N ARG A 48 -2.54 -20.63 -24.28
CA ARG A 48 -1.65 -21.80 -24.40
C ARG A 48 -0.53 -21.55 -25.40
N TYR A 49 -0.90 -20.96 -26.53
CA TYR A 49 -0.02 -20.71 -27.67
C TYR A 49 0.59 -19.30 -27.67
N ASN A 50 0.16 -18.41 -26.76
CA ASN A 50 0.58 -17.00 -26.75
C ASN A 50 1.81 -16.70 -25.90
N TYR A 51 2.50 -17.73 -25.38
CA TYR A 51 3.71 -17.55 -24.59
C TYR A 51 4.83 -18.44 -25.12
N SER A 52 5.99 -17.83 -25.37
CA SER A 52 7.23 -18.55 -25.66
C SER A 52 7.71 -19.33 -24.41
N SER A 53 8.66 -20.24 -24.60
CA SER A 53 9.28 -20.95 -23.49
C SER A 53 9.98 -19.98 -22.53
N GLU A 54 10.70 -19.00 -23.07
CA GLU A 54 11.39 -17.95 -22.31
C GLU A 54 10.40 -17.10 -21.50
N GLU A 55 9.29 -16.68 -22.10
CA GLU A 55 8.23 -15.93 -21.39
C GLU A 55 7.63 -16.75 -20.24
N LYS A 56 7.40 -18.05 -20.44
CA LYS A 56 6.90 -18.95 -19.39
C LYS A 56 7.88 -19.08 -18.23
N TYR A 57 9.17 -19.25 -18.52
CA TYR A 57 10.20 -19.32 -17.47
C TYR A 57 10.30 -18.01 -16.70
N ALA A 58 10.37 -16.87 -17.39
CA ALA A 58 10.42 -15.55 -16.75
C ALA A 58 9.19 -15.29 -15.88
N LEU A 59 7.99 -15.68 -16.32
CA LEU A 59 6.77 -15.58 -15.52
C LEU A 59 6.85 -16.42 -14.24
N VAL A 60 7.34 -17.66 -14.33
CA VAL A 60 7.50 -18.54 -13.17
C VAL A 60 8.51 -17.94 -12.17
N GLU A 61 9.61 -17.39 -12.65
CA GLU A 61 10.61 -16.72 -11.81
C GLU A 61 10.02 -15.51 -11.09
N VAL A 62 9.34 -14.62 -11.81
CA VAL A 62 8.70 -13.42 -11.22
C VAL A 62 7.64 -13.80 -10.20
N ILE A 63 6.80 -14.80 -10.49
CA ILE A 63 5.81 -15.33 -9.53
C ILE A 63 6.51 -15.93 -8.30
N GLY A 64 7.63 -16.63 -8.49
CA GLY A 64 8.47 -17.14 -7.42
C GLY A 64 9.01 -16.02 -6.52
N MET A 65 9.54 -14.95 -7.12
CA MET A 65 10.02 -13.76 -6.41
C MET A 65 8.91 -13.06 -5.61
N ILE A 66 7.73 -12.88 -6.21
CA ILE A 66 6.56 -12.29 -5.54
C ILE A 66 6.19 -13.11 -4.29
N LYS A 67 6.10 -14.44 -4.43
CA LYS A 67 5.76 -15.34 -3.31
C LYS A 67 6.84 -15.34 -2.23
N GLY A 68 8.11 -15.38 -2.62
CA GLY A 68 9.25 -15.33 -1.70
C GLY A 68 9.27 -14.06 -0.88
N LEU A 69 9.14 -12.90 -1.54
CA LEU A 69 9.12 -11.61 -0.85
C LEU A 69 7.86 -11.44 0.02
N SER A 70 6.69 -11.89 -0.44
CA SER A 70 5.45 -11.85 0.34
C SER A 70 5.59 -12.65 1.65
N LEU A 71 6.21 -13.83 1.59
CA LEU A 71 6.48 -14.65 2.78
C LEU A 71 7.41 -13.94 3.77
N LEU A 72 8.49 -13.33 3.28
CA LEU A 72 9.42 -12.59 4.13
C LEU A 72 8.74 -11.37 4.79
N MET A 73 7.95 -10.62 4.02
CA MET A 73 7.17 -9.49 4.51
C MET A 73 6.16 -9.90 5.59
N HIS A 74 5.48 -11.03 5.40
CA HIS A 74 4.53 -11.56 6.38
C HIS A 74 5.21 -12.00 7.68
N ARG A 75 6.38 -12.65 7.60
CA ARG A 75 7.16 -13.01 8.80
C ARG A 75 7.59 -11.78 9.61
N MET A 76 7.83 -10.65 8.94
CA MET A 76 8.19 -9.39 9.58
C MET A 76 7.00 -8.55 10.03
N GLU A 77 5.77 -8.98 9.74
CA GLU A 77 4.55 -8.20 9.95
C GLU A 77 4.48 -7.63 11.38
N HIS A 78 4.71 -8.46 12.39
CA HIS A 78 4.64 -8.02 13.79
C HIS A 78 5.59 -6.85 14.08
N HIS A 79 6.84 -6.94 13.66
CA HIS A 79 7.84 -5.89 13.87
C HIS A 79 7.55 -4.63 13.06
N LEU A 80 7.16 -4.79 11.80
CA LEU A 80 6.80 -3.68 10.93
C LEU A 80 5.55 -2.95 11.46
N SER A 81 4.54 -3.70 11.90
CA SER A 81 3.28 -3.19 12.41
C SER A 81 3.48 -2.34 13.67
N ALA A 82 4.30 -2.81 14.62
CA ALA A 82 4.68 -2.02 15.79
C ALA A 82 5.47 -0.75 15.42
N GLY A 83 6.46 -0.86 14.54
CA GLY A 83 7.25 0.28 14.09
C GLY A 83 6.41 1.33 13.35
N ILE A 84 5.48 0.89 12.49
CA ILE A 84 4.56 1.77 11.75
C ILE A 84 3.65 2.51 12.73
N ARG A 85 3.01 1.82 13.68
CA ARG A 85 2.16 2.47 14.68
C ARG A 85 2.92 3.54 15.46
N HIS A 86 4.10 3.19 15.96
CA HIS A 86 4.95 4.12 16.70
C HIS A 86 5.32 5.36 15.87
N HIS A 87 5.71 5.14 14.62
CA HIS A 87 6.12 6.22 13.73
C HIS A 87 4.96 7.14 13.36
N ILE A 88 3.81 6.58 12.98
CA ILE A 88 2.61 7.36 12.64
C ILE A 88 2.14 8.17 13.85
N TYR A 89 2.02 7.54 15.01
CA TYR A 89 1.63 8.23 16.24
C TYR A 89 2.56 9.41 16.54
N TYR A 90 3.89 9.19 16.51
CA TYR A 90 4.86 10.24 16.75
C TYR A 90 4.77 11.38 15.72
N LEU A 91 4.56 11.06 14.44
CA LEU A 91 4.39 12.08 13.40
C LEU A 91 3.15 12.93 13.62
N VAL A 92 2.03 12.31 13.97
CA VAL A 92 0.77 13.02 14.27
C VAL A 92 0.94 13.89 15.50
N GLN A 93 1.47 13.33 16.61
CA GLN A 93 1.67 14.11 17.84
C GLN A 93 2.61 15.28 17.61
N ARG A 94 3.72 15.08 16.88
CA ARG A 94 4.64 16.17 16.53
C ARG A 94 3.95 17.23 15.65
N PHE A 95 3.08 16.82 14.72
CA PHE A 95 2.33 17.76 13.89
C PHE A 95 1.35 18.61 14.72
N VAL A 96 0.49 17.98 15.51
CA VAL A 96 -0.57 18.67 16.28
C VAL A 96 -0.04 19.42 17.50
N GLN A 97 1.07 18.97 18.09
CA GLN A 97 1.67 19.64 19.25
C GLN A 97 2.70 20.69 18.85
N VAL A 98 3.47 20.49 17.78
CA VAL A 98 4.59 21.38 17.44
C VAL A 98 4.36 22.12 16.12
N SER A 99 4.17 21.39 15.01
CA SER A 99 4.14 22.01 13.67
C SER A 99 2.97 22.96 13.46
N ILE A 100 1.78 22.65 13.99
CA ILE A 100 0.57 23.45 13.81
C ILE A 100 0.58 24.74 14.65
N ARG A 101 1.42 24.83 15.69
CA ARG A 101 1.48 26.00 16.61
C ARG A 101 1.72 27.30 15.87
N ASP A 102 2.66 27.31 14.92
CA ASP A 102 2.96 28.51 14.14
C ASP A 102 1.79 28.94 13.23
N SER A 103 1.04 27.97 12.70
CA SER A 103 -0.17 28.21 11.92
C SER A 103 -1.29 28.78 12.80
N ILE A 104 -1.48 28.23 14.00
CA ILE A 104 -2.43 28.74 14.99
C ILE A 104 -2.06 30.18 15.38
N ARG A 105 -0.80 30.45 15.71
CA ARG A 105 -0.29 31.78 16.06
C ARG A 105 -0.59 32.80 14.98
N LYS A 106 -0.30 32.47 13.72
CA LYS A 106 -0.60 33.34 12.56
C LYS A 106 -2.10 33.57 12.39
N ALA A 107 -2.92 32.55 12.59
CA ALA A 107 -4.38 32.67 12.50
C ALA A 107 -4.95 33.56 13.61
N VAL A 108 -4.50 33.39 14.86
CA VAL A 108 -4.89 34.23 16.00
C VAL A 108 -4.46 35.67 15.80
N LYS A 109 -3.19 35.91 15.48
CA LYS A 109 -2.65 37.26 15.23
C LYS A 109 -3.35 37.96 14.05
N GLY A 110 -3.67 37.20 13.01
CA GLY A 110 -4.37 37.68 11.82
C GLY A 110 -5.89 37.75 11.94
N LYS A 111 -6.46 37.45 13.12
CA LYS A 111 -7.92 37.41 13.38
C LYS A 111 -8.69 36.52 12.38
N LYS A 112 -8.06 35.47 11.86
CA LYS A 112 -8.67 34.52 10.91
C LYS A 112 -9.48 33.46 11.66
N LEU A 113 -10.71 33.82 12.04
CA LEU A 113 -11.57 32.98 12.89
C LEU A 113 -11.76 31.56 12.33
N GLN A 114 -12.16 31.43 11.06
CA GLN A 114 -12.40 30.12 10.45
C GLN A 114 -11.14 29.23 10.47
N THR A 115 -9.99 29.78 10.05
CA THR A 115 -8.72 29.06 10.07
C THR A 115 -8.32 28.66 11.49
N LYS A 116 -8.48 29.56 12.46
CA LYS A 116 -8.23 29.26 13.88
C LYS A 116 -9.10 28.09 14.36
N THR A 117 -10.41 28.14 14.09
CA THR A 117 -11.37 27.12 14.50
C THR A 117 -11.00 25.74 13.94
N ILE A 118 -10.66 25.66 12.65
CA ILE A 118 -10.28 24.40 12.01
C ILE A 118 -8.98 23.84 12.60
N LEU A 119 -7.96 24.69 12.77
CA LEU A 119 -6.66 24.25 13.30
C LEU A 119 -6.76 23.77 14.76
N LEU A 120 -7.57 24.43 15.59
CA LEU A 120 -7.84 23.99 16.96
C LEU A 120 -8.64 22.69 16.98
N ALA A 121 -9.68 22.56 16.16
CA ALA A 121 -10.44 21.30 16.07
C ALA A 121 -9.55 20.11 15.68
N ILE A 122 -8.62 20.29 14.73
CA ILE A 122 -7.65 19.25 14.36
C ILE A 122 -6.73 18.91 15.55
N ARG A 123 -6.26 19.92 16.28
CA ARG A 123 -5.44 19.73 17.48
C ARG A 123 -6.22 18.92 18.52
N ASP A 124 -7.43 19.35 18.87
CA ASP A 124 -8.23 18.78 19.96
C ASP A 124 -8.61 17.31 19.73
N VAL A 125 -8.88 16.90 18.48
CA VAL A 125 -9.28 15.52 18.14
C VAL A 125 -8.13 14.52 18.27
N CYS A 126 -6.90 14.97 18.03
CA CYS A 126 -5.75 14.08 17.86
C CYS A 126 -4.68 14.22 18.94
N ILE A 127 -4.73 15.27 19.75
CA ILE A 127 -3.68 15.54 20.73
C ILE A 127 -3.72 14.56 21.90
N ASP A 128 -2.56 14.09 22.28
CA ASP A 128 -2.32 13.27 23.47
C ASP A 128 -1.16 13.91 24.23
N TRP A 129 -1.48 14.62 25.30
CA TRP A 129 -0.48 15.28 26.13
C TRP A 129 0.21 14.26 27.03
N LEU A 130 1.54 14.35 27.17
CA LEU A 130 2.33 13.39 27.95
C LEU A 130 1.83 13.25 29.41
N ASP A 131 1.44 14.36 30.02
CA ASP A 131 0.90 14.44 31.39
C ASP A 131 -0.63 14.55 31.44
N GLY A 132 -1.31 14.40 30.30
CA GLY A 132 -2.77 14.52 30.20
C GLY A 132 -3.30 15.94 30.43
N LYS A 133 -2.43 16.95 30.55
CA LYS A 133 -2.81 18.34 30.80
C LYS A 133 -2.62 19.20 29.58
N GLU A 134 -3.68 19.92 29.22
CA GLU A 134 -3.64 20.88 28.13
C GLU A 134 -2.74 22.08 28.44
N ARG A 135 -1.97 22.50 27.43
CA ARG A 135 -1.00 23.60 27.51
C ARG A 135 -1.67 24.94 27.23
N ASN A 136 -2.49 25.40 28.18
CA ASN A 136 -3.14 26.71 28.14
C ASN A 136 -2.15 27.89 28.18
N ASP A 137 -0.92 27.63 28.61
CA ASP A 137 0.19 28.58 28.66
C ASP A 137 0.84 28.83 27.29
N ASP A 138 0.52 28.03 26.26
CA ASP A 138 1.07 28.11 24.91
C ASP A 138 0.91 29.53 24.28
N PRO A 139 2.02 30.25 24.04
CA PRO A 139 1.99 31.60 23.44
C PRO A 139 1.27 31.65 22.09
N ALA A 140 1.28 30.55 21.34
CA ALA A 140 0.63 30.46 20.04
C ALA A 140 -0.89 30.67 20.13
N LEU A 141 -1.53 30.25 21.24
CA LEU A 141 -2.96 30.44 21.48
C LEU A 141 -3.33 31.92 21.66
N ARG A 142 -2.36 32.73 22.10
CA ARG A 142 -2.45 34.20 22.26
C ARG A 142 -1.96 34.96 21.03
N GLY A 143 -1.44 34.28 20.01
CA GLY A 143 -0.86 34.91 18.82
C GLY A 143 0.55 35.47 19.04
N GLU A 144 1.17 35.16 20.18
CA GLU A 144 2.50 35.61 20.60
C GLU A 144 3.59 34.67 20.07
N LYS A 145 4.81 35.19 19.89
CA LYS A 145 5.97 34.36 19.54
C LYS A 145 6.46 33.61 20.77
N ASP A 146 7.16 32.49 20.54
CA ASP A 146 7.85 31.77 21.62
C ASP A 146 8.86 32.69 22.33
N PRO A 147 9.03 32.53 23.66
CA PRO A 147 10.02 33.30 24.42
C PRO A 147 11.44 33.03 23.90
N LYS A 148 12.40 33.90 24.24
CA LYS A 148 13.80 33.75 23.80
C LYS A 148 14.43 32.42 24.26
N SER A 149 13.95 31.86 25.37
CA SER A 149 14.33 30.54 25.88
C SER A 149 13.70 29.36 25.13
N GLY A 150 12.79 29.62 24.19
CA GLY A 150 11.96 28.63 23.51
C GLY A 150 10.75 28.17 24.32
N PHE A 151 9.77 27.57 23.63
CA PHE A 151 8.65 26.85 24.23
C PHE A 151 8.80 25.36 23.86
N HIS A 152 9.37 24.58 24.77
CA HIS A 152 9.65 23.17 24.51
C HIS A 152 8.47 22.29 24.92
N LEU A 153 7.98 21.49 23.96
CA LEU A 153 6.96 20.47 24.20
C LEU A 153 7.59 19.10 24.06
N GLU A 154 7.43 18.28 25.10
CA GLU A 154 7.84 16.89 25.06
C GLU A 154 6.74 16.05 24.44
N VAL A 155 7.03 15.49 23.26
CA VAL A 155 6.07 14.69 22.50
C VAL A 155 6.10 13.25 23.02
N PRO A 156 4.96 12.68 23.47
CA PRO A 156 4.91 11.30 23.93
C PRO A 156 5.27 10.32 22.81
N ARG A 157 5.78 9.16 23.21
CA ARG A 157 6.10 8.05 22.32
C ARG A 157 5.29 6.83 22.72
N ARG A 158 4.26 6.50 21.94
CA ARG A 158 3.38 5.34 22.18
C ARG A 158 3.35 4.42 20.96
N CYS A 159 3.11 3.13 21.18
CA CYS A 159 2.97 2.12 20.12
C CYS A 159 1.48 1.88 19.78
N ILE A 160 0.74 2.96 19.57
CA ILE A 160 -0.71 2.95 19.39
C ILE A 160 -1.02 3.49 17.99
N GLY A 161 -1.92 2.85 17.27
CA GLY A 161 -2.41 3.38 15.98
C GLY A 161 -3.46 4.46 16.20
N LEU A 162 -3.56 5.42 15.29
CA LEU A 162 -4.72 6.32 15.27
C LEU A 162 -5.99 5.53 14.96
N SER A 163 -7.11 5.98 15.50
CA SER A 163 -8.42 5.44 15.09
C SER A 163 -8.75 5.85 13.65
N SER A 164 -9.59 5.07 12.98
CA SER A 164 -10.08 5.40 11.62
C SER A 164 -10.71 6.79 11.58
N THR A 165 -11.49 7.15 12.60
CA THR A 165 -12.09 8.48 12.75
C THR A 165 -11.03 9.58 12.84
N GLN A 166 -9.98 9.41 13.65
CA GLN A 166 -8.90 10.39 13.75
C GLN A 166 -8.16 10.60 12.43
N VAL A 167 -7.92 9.51 11.68
CA VAL A 167 -7.33 9.59 10.33
C VAL A 167 -8.26 10.35 9.38
N SER A 168 -9.56 10.03 9.37
CA SER A 168 -10.53 10.74 8.52
C SER A 168 -10.57 12.24 8.83
N PHE A 169 -10.56 12.64 10.11
CA PHE A 169 -10.60 14.05 10.49
C PHE A 169 -9.31 14.82 10.19
N THR A 170 -8.15 14.15 10.22
CA THR A 170 -6.84 14.79 9.95
C THR A 170 -6.47 14.81 8.47
N VAL A 171 -7.01 13.89 7.67
CA VAL A 171 -6.61 13.68 6.26
C VAL A 171 -7.65 14.19 5.24
N LEU A 172 -8.85 14.62 5.67
CA LEU A 172 -9.88 15.16 4.76
C LEU A 172 -9.95 16.69 4.90
N PRO A 173 -9.60 17.45 3.85
CA PRO A 173 -10.48 17.54 2.69
C PRO A 173 -9.81 16.93 1.46
N ASP A 174 -10.59 16.13 0.73
CA ASP A 174 -10.27 15.52 -0.57
C ASP A 174 -9.30 14.32 -0.53
N LEU A 175 -9.88 13.11 -0.42
CA LEU A 175 -9.54 11.97 -1.30
C LEU A 175 -10.46 10.77 -1.04
N PRO A 176 -11.39 10.46 -1.94
CA PRO A 176 -11.92 9.12 -2.10
C PRO A 176 -11.05 8.40 -3.13
N PHE A 177 -10.21 7.39 -2.78
CA PHE A 177 -9.77 6.30 -3.70
C PHE A 177 -8.63 5.39 -3.20
N ILE A 178 -8.70 4.68 -2.06
CA ILE A 178 -7.74 3.55 -1.84
C ILE A 178 -8.36 2.33 -1.14
N SER A 179 -9.66 2.04 -1.35
CA SER A 179 -10.29 0.85 -0.74
C SER A 179 -10.50 -0.34 -1.69
N LEU A 180 -10.28 -0.20 -3.00
CA LEU A 180 -10.67 -1.24 -3.98
C LEU A 180 -9.50 -2.01 -4.61
N THR A 181 -8.26 -1.51 -4.51
CA THR A 181 -7.10 -2.17 -5.14
C THR A 181 -6.52 -3.31 -4.31
N LEU A 182 -6.67 -3.30 -2.98
CA LEU A 182 -6.18 -4.38 -2.11
C LEU A 182 -7.14 -5.56 -2.01
N TYR A 183 -8.45 -5.33 -2.12
CA TYR A 183 -9.46 -6.40 -2.02
C TYR A 183 -9.44 -7.33 -3.26
N ASN A 184 -9.04 -6.80 -4.43
CA ASN A 184 -8.91 -7.59 -5.67
C ASN A 184 -7.63 -8.46 -5.72
N ILE A 185 -6.58 -8.15 -4.93
CA ILE A 185 -5.33 -8.92 -4.94
C ILE A 185 -5.46 -10.21 -4.10
N LEU A 186 -6.28 -10.20 -3.05
CA LEU A 186 -6.45 -11.37 -2.17
C LEU A 186 -7.51 -12.37 -2.66
N LEU A 187 -8.51 -11.94 -3.43
CA LEU A 187 -9.61 -12.83 -3.85
C LEU A 187 -9.39 -13.56 -5.18
N TYR A 188 -8.42 -13.16 -6.02
CA TYR A 188 -8.17 -13.79 -7.33
C TYR A 188 -7.05 -14.85 -7.35
N THR A 189 -6.41 -15.12 -6.21
CA THR A 189 -5.34 -16.14 -6.12
C THR A 189 -5.76 -17.61 -6.04
N PRO A 190 -7.01 -18.04 -5.71
CA PRO A 190 -7.30 -19.47 -5.59
C PRO A 190 -7.53 -20.18 -6.94
N VAL A 191 -7.65 -19.47 -8.07
CA VAL A 191 -7.92 -20.13 -9.37
C VAL A 191 -6.66 -20.73 -10.02
N PHE A 192 -5.45 -20.25 -9.67
CA PHE A 192 -4.22 -20.69 -10.33
C PHE A 192 -3.65 -22.03 -9.81
N ILE A 193 -4.00 -22.46 -8.60
CA ILE A 193 -3.41 -23.66 -7.99
C ILE A 193 -4.08 -24.96 -8.49
N CYS A 194 -5.33 -24.92 -8.97
CA CYS A 194 -6.03 -26.14 -9.38
C CYS A 194 -5.70 -26.59 -10.82
N LYS A 195 -5.37 -25.68 -11.74
CA LYS A 195 -5.05 -26.05 -13.14
C LYS A 195 -3.57 -26.38 -13.39
N SER A 196 -2.64 -25.93 -12.56
CA SER A 196 -1.21 -26.24 -12.74
C SER A 196 -0.85 -27.70 -12.42
N LYS A 197 -1.57 -28.36 -11.49
CA LYS A 197 -1.43 -29.80 -11.23
C LYS A 197 -1.96 -30.67 -12.37
N ALA A 198 -2.94 -30.20 -13.14
CA ALA A 198 -3.45 -30.93 -14.30
C ALA A 198 -2.46 -30.93 -15.49
N LEU A 199 -1.68 -29.86 -15.65
CA LEU A 199 -0.69 -29.75 -16.74
C LEU A 199 0.61 -30.52 -16.46
N SER A 200 1.00 -30.67 -15.20
CA SER A 200 2.21 -31.42 -14.82
C SER A 200 2.01 -32.94 -14.86
N HIS A 201 0.79 -33.45 -14.61
CA HIS A 201 0.50 -34.89 -14.76
C HIS A 201 0.33 -35.34 -16.23
N CYS A 202 -0.07 -34.44 -17.14
CA CYS A 202 -0.18 -34.79 -18.57
C CYS A 202 1.16 -34.80 -19.32
N ALA A 203 2.19 -34.09 -18.82
CA ALA A 203 3.51 -34.04 -19.46
C ALA A 203 4.38 -35.27 -19.16
N CYS A 204 4.10 -36.01 -18.08
CA CYS A 204 4.88 -37.19 -17.69
C CYS A 204 4.35 -38.52 -18.29
N ALA A 205 3.10 -38.54 -18.79
CA ALA A 205 2.46 -39.75 -19.30
C ALA A 205 2.67 -40.03 -20.81
N LYS A 206 3.43 -39.19 -21.55
CA LYS A 206 3.62 -39.33 -23.01
C LYS A 206 5.03 -39.74 -23.46
N THR A 207 5.94 -40.08 -22.55
CA THR A 207 7.31 -40.50 -22.87
C THR A 207 7.61 -41.98 -22.59
N SER A 208 6.60 -42.82 -22.36
CA SER A 208 6.82 -44.26 -22.09
C SER A 208 5.83 -45.17 -22.83
N THR A 209 5.86 -45.17 -24.17
CA THR A 209 5.42 -46.31 -25.00
C THR A 209 5.80 -46.05 -26.46
N GLN A 210 7.06 -46.29 -26.82
CA GLN A 210 7.49 -46.72 -28.16
C GLN A 210 8.85 -47.42 -28.04
N VAL A 211 8.83 -48.69 -27.64
CA VAL A 211 9.66 -49.78 -28.17
C VAL A 211 8.78 -51.03 -28.16
#